data_AF-A0A8I1YKK7-F1
#
_entry.id   AF-A0A8I1YKK7-F1
#
_cell.length_a   1.000
_cell.length_b   1.000
_cell.length_c   1.000
_cell.angle_alpha   90.00
_cell.angle_beta   90.00
_cell.angle_gamma   90.00
#
_symmetry.space_group_name_H-M   'P 1'
#
loop_
_entity.id
_entity.type
_entity.pdbx_description
1 polymer ?
#
loop_
_entity_poly.entity_id
_entity_poly.type
_entity_poly.pdbx_seq_one_letter_code
_entity_poly.pdbx_strand_id
1 'polypeptide(L)'
;MLLIEALCILCPLSTIASCEAAISEMLDAMPDQEWNALALACMHSHRAARGTPHKSEPAKQPPLNLESMRFSYLIALLEAARFERSVFLKFLRNYAGSELAYLEFRQTQAVTHAVTGELDWDKALRIVRESYARGAHASELDFHLRNVPVPMPTDIYTEVLSNSQLYPVAVCDAAEAAATGAARKAVRPVSAVATTERWFAFDRY
;
A
#
# COMPACT_ATOMS: atom_id res chain seq x y z
N MET A 1 -0.88 8.49 -26.14
CA MET A 1 -0.76 7.42 -25.13
C MET A 1 0.61 6.72 -25.15
N LEU A 2 0.96 5.94 -26.19
CA LEU A 2 2.21 5.14 -26.23
C LEU A 2 3.50 5.93 -25.96
N LEU A 3 3.59 7.18 -26.42
CA LEU A 3 4.76 8.02 -26.16
C LEU A 3 4.93 8.32 -24.66
N ILE A 4 3.85 8.64 -23.95
CA ILE A 4 3.90 8.95 -22.51
C ILE A 4 4.23 7.70 -21.71
N GLU A 5 3.65 6.56 -22.09
CA GLU A 5 3.97 5.28 -21.48
C GLU A 5 5.45 4.92 -21.67
N ALA A 6 5.98 5.04 -22.90
CA ALA A 6 7.39 4.83 -23.19
C ALA A 6 8.30 5.80 -22.42
N LEU A 7 7.92 7.09 -22.33
CA LEU A 7 8.65 8.08 -21.54
C LEU A 7 8.69 7.69 -20.06
N CYS A 8 7.57 7.26 -19.48
CA CYS A 8 7.53 6.83 -18.09
C CYS A 8 8.38 5.58 -17.88
N ILE A 9 8.24 4.55 -18.72
CA ILE A 9 8.89 3.26 -18.48
C ILE A 9 10.39 3.30 -18.81
N LEU A 10 10.79 4.02 -19.86
CA LEU A 10 12.14 3.90 -20.44
C LEU A 10 13.05 5.10 -20.18
N CYS A 11 12.51 6.27 -19.85
CA CYS A 11 13.35 7.45 -19.68
C CYS A 11 13.80 7.62 -18.23
N PRO A 12 15.04 8.11 -18.01
CA PRO A 12 15.50 8.45 -16.68
C PRO A 12 14.71 9.63 -16.13
N LEU A 13 14.59 9.71 -14.81
CA LEU A 13 13.84 10.75 -14.12
C LEU A 13 14.32 12.18 -14.46
N SER A 14 15.60 12.36 -14.77
CA SER A 14 16.16 13.66 -15.22
C SER A 14 15.54 14.15 -16.53
N THR A 15 15.27 13.24 -17.47
CA THR A 15 14.56 13.56 -18.71
C THR A 15 13.11 13.91 -18.43
N ILE A 16 12.44 13.15 -17.55
CA ILE A 16 11.06 13.42 -17.15
C ILE A 16 10.95 14.79 -16.48
N ALA A 17 11.89 15.13 -15.58
CA ALA A 17 11.98 16.43 -14.93
C ALA A 17 12.14 17.59 -15.93
N SER A 18 12.94 17.38 -16.98
CA SER A 18 13.18 18.41 -18.01
C SER A 18 11.93 18.68 -18.87
N CYS A 19 11.04 17.70 -18.97
CA CYS A 19 9.79 17.78 -19.73
C CYS A 19 8.55 17.95 -18.84
N GLU A 20 8.72 18.23 -17.54
CA GLU A 20 7.67 18.16 -16.53
C GLU A 20 6.44 18.99 -16.89
N ALA A 21 6.62 20.26 -17.27
CA ALA A 21 5.51 21.16 -17.57
C ALA A 21 4.68 20.65 -18.76
N ALA A 22 5.35 20.22 -19.83
CA ALA A 22 4.69 19.69 -21.02
C ALA A 22 3.97 18.37 -20.73
N ILE A 23 4.61 17.46 -19.98
CA ILE A 23 3.99 16.20 -19.58
C ILE A 23 2.76 16.47 -18.68
N SER A 24 2.88 17.37 -17.70
CA SER A 24 1.79 17.70 -16.78
C SER A 24 0.59 18.29 -17.54
N GLU A 25 0.82 19.24 -18.44
CA GLU A 25 -0.24 19.82 -19.28
C GLU A 25 -0.93 18.75 -20.14
N MET A 26 -0.13 17.89 -20.79
CA MET A 26 -0.68 16.78 -21.60
C MET A 26 -1.48 15.79 -20.77
N LEU A 27 -1.03 15.47 -19.56
CA LEU A 27 -1.72 14.56 -18.65
C LEU A 27 -3.01 15.18 -18.13
N ASP A 28 -3.02 16.46 -17.78
CA ASP A 28 -4.20 17.14 -17.26
C ASP A 28 -5.26 17.37 -18.35
N ALA A 29 -4.83 17.60 -19.60
CA ALA A 29 -5.73 17.70 -20.76
C ALA A 29 -6.29 16.34 -21.24
N MET A 30 -5.75 15.22 -20.75
CA MET A 30 -6.15 13.88 -21.19
C MET A 30 -7.58 13.54 -20.75
N PRO A 31 -8.41 12.90 -21.59
CA PRO A 31 -9.71 12.40 -21.13
C PRO A 31 -9.56 11.33 -20.04
N ASP A 32 -10.51 11.27 -19.09
CA ASP A 32 -10.45 10.34 -17.95
C ASP A 32 -10.31 8.88 -18.37
N GLN A 33 -10.97 8.48 -19.47
CA GLN A 33 -10.88 7.12 -19.99
C GLN A 33 -9.45 6.78 -20.45
N GLU A 34 -8.79 7.68 -21.18
CA GLU A 34 -7.41 7.49 -21.64
C GLU A 34 -6.43 7.54 -20.47
N TRP A 35 -6.67 8.45 -19.50
CA TRP A 35 -5.90 8.53 -18.27
C TRP A 35 -5.96 7.22 -17.49
N ASN A 36 -7.15 6.65 -17.29
CA ASN A 36 -7.32 5.41 -16.57
C ASN A 36 -6.59 4.25 -17.26
N ALA A 37 -6.66 4.18 -18.60
CA ALA A 37 -5.92 3.18 -19.36
C ALA A 37 -4.40 3.32 -19.19
N LEU A 38 -3.87 4.55 -19.28
CA LEU A 38 -2.46 4.85 -19.06
C LEU A 38 -2.01 4.51 -17.63
N ALA A 39 -2.78 4.93 -16.62
CA ALA A 39 -2.47 4.70 -15.22
C ALA A 39 -2.39 3.20 -14.89
N LEU A 40 -3.32 2.40 -15.42
CA LEU A 40 -3.30 0.95 -15.28
C LEU A 40 -2.09 0.34 -15.99
N ALA A 41 -1.79 0.76 -17.22
CA ALA A 41 -0.63 0.26 -17.97
C ALA A 41 0.70 0.56 -17.24
N CYS A 42 0.89 1.78 -16.75
CA CYS A 42 2.06 2.15 -15.95
C CYS A 42 2.13 1.33 -14.65
N MET A 43 1.02 1.16 -13.95
CA MET A 43 0.97 0.36 -12.72
C MET A 43 1.38 -1.10 -12.98
N HIS A 44 0.86 -1.74 -14.04
CA HIS A 44 1.20 -3.11 -14.38
C HIS A 44 2.66 -3.26 -14.82
N SER A 45 3.15 -2.33 -15.66
CA SER A 45 4.54 -2.32 -16.12
C SER A 45 5.51 -2.15 -14.95
N HIS A 46 5.21 -1.26 -14.00
CA HIS A 46 6.02 -1.10 -12.80
C HIS A 46 6.00 -2.34 -11.91
N ARG A 47 4.85 -2.98 -11.71
CA ARG A 47 4.77 -4.25 -10.97
C ARG A 47 5.61 -5.34 -11.62
N ALA A 48 5.58 -5.45 -12.94
CA ALA A 48 6.41 -6.41 -13.67
C ALA A 48 7.91 -6.09 -13.59
N ALA A 49 8.25 -4.80 -13.55
CA ALA A 49 9.63 -4.33 -13.48
C ALA A 49 10.21 -4.27 -12.06
N ARG A 50 9.41 -4.50 -11.00
CA ARG A 50 9.88 -4.58 -9.60
C ARG A 50 10.79 -5.80 -9.41
N GLY A 51 12.04 -5.67 -9.84
CA GLY A 51 13.16 -6.48 -9.37
C GLY A 51 13.54 -6.12 -7.93
N THR A 52 14.45 -6.90 -7.34
CA THR A 52 15.02 -6.58 -6.02
C THR A 52 15.53 -5.13 -6.01
N PRO A 53 15.17 -4.32 -4.99
CA PRO A 53 15.57 -2.92 -4.94
C PRO A 53 17.08 -2.84 -5.01
N HIS A 54 17.60 -2.38 -6.15
CA HIS A 54 19.01 -2.09 -6.27
C HIS A 54 19.28 -0.90 -5.36
N LYS A 55 20.15 -1.09 -4.37
CA LYS A 55 20.56 -0.06 -3.42
C LYS A 55 21.38 0.99 -4.19
N SER A 56 20.71 1.85 -4.95
CA SER A 56 21.34 2.91 -5.73
C SER A 56 21.73 4.04 -4.77
N GLU A 57 22.94 4.54 -4.98
CA GLU A 57 23.48 5.66 -4.23
C GLU A 57 22.62 6.92 -4.50
N PRO A 58 22.37 7.79 -3.50
CA PRO A 58 21.54 8.97 -3.68
C PRO A 58 22.23 9.98 -4.61
N ALA A 59 22.01 9.85 -5.91
CA ALA A 59 22.40 10.86 -6.89
C ALA A 59 21.73 12.20 -6.56
N LYS A 60 22.39 13.31 -6.90
CA LYS A 60 21.83 14.66 -6.76
C LYS A 60 20.63 14.79 -7.70
N GLN A 61 19.44 14.67 -7.15
CA GLN A 61 18.21 14.52 -7.92
C GLN A 61 17.63 15.89 -8.33
N PRO A 62 16.96 15.95 -9.49
CA PRO A 62 16.29 17.17 -9.92
C PRO A 62 15.08 17.47 -9.01
N PRO A 63 14.82 18.75 -8.70
CA PRO A 63 13.55 19.16 -8.11
C PRO A 63 12.42 18.88 -9.13
N LEU A 64 11.33 18.28 -8.67
CA LEU A 64 10.11 18.14 -9.45
C LEU A 64 9.01 19.01 -8.84
N ASN A 65 8.26 19.73 -9.66
CA ASN A 65 7.09 20.49 -9.21
C ASN A 65 5.84 19.61 -9.30
N LEU A 66 5.50 18.99 -8.17
CA LEU A 66 4.38 18.07 -8.06
C LEU A 66 3.05 18.83 -7.91
N GLU A 67 2.65 19.64 -8.90
CA GLU A 67 1.38 20.40 -8.86
C GLU A 67 0.23 19.70 -9.59
N SER A 68 0.50 18.98 -10.69
CA SER A 68 -0.49 18.12 -11.34
C SER A 68 -0.66 16.81 -10.56
N MET A 69 -1.90 16.46 -10.22
CA MET A 69 -2.21 15.20 -9.53
C MET A 69 -1.86 13.98 -10.40
N ARG A 70 -2.18 14.03 -11.71
CA ARG A 70 -1.89 12.95 -12.66
C ARG A 70 -0.40 12.73 -12.82
N PHE A 71 0.35 13.81 -13.03
CA PHE A 71 1.81 13.73 -13.10
C PHE A 71 2.41 13.19 -11.80
N SER A 72 1.98 13.74 -10.66
CA SER A 72 2.46 13.33 -9.33
C SER A 72 2.20 11.86 -9.07
N TYR A 73 1.03 11.35 -9.46
CA TYR A 73 0.72 9.93 -9.37
C TYR A 73 1.65 9.06 -10.21
N LEU A 74 1.91 9.41 -11.48
CA LEU A 74 2.85 8.65 -12.31
C LEU A 74 4.25 8.63 -11.71
N ILE A 75 4.73 9.77 -11.23
CA ILE A 75 6.04 9.88 -10.57
C ILE A 75 6.09 9.02 -9.29
N ALA A 76 4.99 8.95 -8.53
CA ALA A 76 4.90 8.07 -7.37
C ALA A 76 4.92 6.58 -7.74
N LEU A 77 4.40 6.18 -8.90
CA LEU A 77 4.53 4.80 -9.38
C LEU A 77 5.96 4.49 -9.83
N LEU A 78 6.60 5.45 -10.51
CA LEU A 78 7.95 5.35 -11.05
C LEU A 78 9.02 5.22 -9.95
N GLU A 79 8.93 6.10 -8.97
CA GLU A 79 9.96 6.33 -7.94
C GLU A 79 9.29 6.31 -6.55
N ALA A 80 8.59 5.21 -6.28
CA ALA A 80 7.81 4.95 -5.08
C ALA A 80 8.54 5.33 -3.79
N ALA A 81 9.75 4.80 -3.60
CA ALA A 81 10.56 5.04 -2.40
C ALA A 81 10.79 6.54 -2.10
N ARG A 82 10.71 7.40 -3.11
CA ARG A 82 10.98 8.83 -2.99
C ARG A 82 9.71 9.67 -2.90
N PHE A 83 8.73 9.42 -3.76
CA PHE A 83 7.61 10.35 -3.95
C PHE A 83 6.30 9.89 -3.37
N GLU A 84 6.11 8.58 -3.21
CA GLU A 84 4.85 7.95 -2.83
C GLU A 84 4.20 8.61 -1.61
N ARG A 85 4.98 8.80 -0.54
CA ARG A 85 4.53 9.50 0.67
C ARG A 85 4.09 10.93 0.40
N SER A 86 4.93 11.72 -0.27
CA SER A 86 4.66 13.14 -0.51
C SER A 86 3.41 13.32 -1.37
N VAL A 87 3.23 12.47 -2.37
CA VAL A 87 2.08 12.47 -3.28
C VAL A 87 0.82 12.00 -2.56
N PHE A 88 0.92 10.95 -1.74
CA PHE A 88 -0.18 10.50 -0.91
C PHE A 88 -0.67 11.62 0.03
N LEU A 89 0.25 12.25 0.77
CA LEU A 89 -0.11 13.30 1.72
C LEU A 89 -0.65 14.56 1.05
N LYS A 90 -0.06 14.97 -0.10
CA LYS A 90 -0.46 16.20 -0.81
C LYS A 90 -1.79 16.05 -1.54
N PHE A 91 -1.98 14.95 -2.27
CA PHE A 91 -3.12 14.81 -3.18
C PHE A 91 -4.12 13.74 -2.75
N LEU A 92 -3.65 12.55 -2.40
CA LEU A 92 -4.51 11.37 -2.41
C LEU A 92 -5.15 11.07 -1.06
N ARG A 93 -4.61 11.58 0.04
CA ARG A 93 -5.15 11.36 1.40
C ARG A 93 -6.63 11.75 1.51
N ASN A 94 -6.99 12.90 0.96
CA ASN A 94 -8.35 13.46 0.99
C ASN A 94 -9.03 13.41 -0.39
N TYR A 95 -8.51 12.60 -1.31
CA TYR A 95 -9.08 12.48 -2.64
C TYR A 95 -10.49 11.89 -2.58
N ALA A 96 -11.42 12.57 -3.24
CA ALA A 96 -12.86 12.26 -3.18
C ALA A 96 -13.43 11.78 -4.52
N GLY A 97 -12.62 11.67 -5.58
CA GLY A 97 -13.07 11.20 -6.89
C GLY A 97 -13.30 9.69 -6.95
N SER A 98 -13.51 9.19 -8.16
CA SER A 98 -13.97 7.83 -8.46
C SER A 98 -12.96 6.97 -9.20
N GLU A 99 -11.84 7.55 -9.60
CA GLU A 99 -10.85 6.93 -10.46
C GLU A 99 -10.13 5.82 -9.66
N LEU A 100 -10.36 4.57 -10.08
CA LEU A 100 -9.94 3.38 -9.34
C LEU A 100 -8.43 3.35 -9.06
N ALA A 101 -7.61 3.78 -10.02
CA ALA A 101 -6.17 3.84 -9.88
C ALA A 101 -5.73 4.67 -8.65
N TYR A 102 -6.38 5.81 -8.42
CA TYR A 102 -6.10 6.65 -7.25
C TYR A 102 -6.62 6.04 -5.97
N LEU A 103 -7.82 5.45 -6.00
CA LEU A 103 -8.41 4.81 -4.83
C LEU A 103 -7.59 3.60 -4.36
N GLU A 104 -7.08 2.79 -5.29
CA GLU A 104 -6.20 1.65 -5.00
C GLU A 104 -4.86 2.11 -4.43
N PHE A 105 -4.23 3.10 -5.05
CA PHE A 105 -3.01 3.69 -4.51
C PHE A 105 -3.24 4.25 -3.11
N ARG A 106 -4.35 4.97 -2.89
CA ARG A 106 -4.75 5.51 -1.59
C ARG A 106 -4.93 4.39 -0.55
N GLN A 107 -5.50 3.24 -0.91
CA GLN A 107 -5.60 2.07 -0.02
C GLN A 107 -4.23 1.52 0.37
N THR A 108 -3.38 1.23 -0.61
CA THR A 108 -2.03 0.71 -0.37
C THR A 108 -1.26 1.65 0.55
N GLN A 109 -1.26 2.94 0.25
CA GLN A 109 -0.52 3.94 1.01
C GLN A 109 -1.03 4.16 2.42
N ALA A 110 -2.35 4.19 2.60
CA ALA A 110 -2.93 4.31 3.92
C ALA A 110 -2.48 3.18 4.85
N VAL A 111 -2.48 1.93 4.36
CA VAL A 111 -2.02 0.78 5.14
C VAL A 111 -0.51 0.84 5.35
N THR A 112 0.29 1.07 4.32
CA THR A 112 1.76 1.19 4.44
C THR A 112 2.17 2.24 5.48
N HIS A 113 1.53 3.42 5.47
CA HIS A 113 1.79 4.45 6.48
C HIS A 113 1.29 4.07 7.88
N ALA A 114 0.22 3.28 8.00
CA ALA A 114 -0.23 2.77 9.30
C ALA A 114 0.74 1.74 9.89
N VAL A 115 1.26 0.84 9.05
CA VAL A 115 2.27 -0.15 9.44
C VAL A 115 3.55 0.53 9.95
N THR A 116 3.96 1.64 9.32
CA THR A 116 5.15 2.39 9.72
C THR A 116 4.92 3.40 10.86
N GLY A 117 3.68 3.54 11.34
CA GLY A 117 3.30 4.49 12.38
C GLY A 117 3.23 5.95 11.92
N GLU A 118 3.31 6.21 10.61
CA GLU A 118 3.18 7.55 10.02
C GLU A 118 1.72 7.98 9.84
N LEU A 119 0.78 7.03 9.87
CA LEU A 119 -0.65 7.26 9.85
C LEU A 119 -1.31 6.46 10.96
N ASP A 120 -2.32 7.04 11.59
CA ASP A 120 -3.14 6.36 12.58
C ASP A 120 -3.99 5.24 11.92
N TRP A 121 -4.11 4.10 12.58
CA TRP A 121 -4.81 2.92 12.04
C TRP A 121 -6.28 3.20 11.75
N ASP A 122 -7.00 3.92 12.62
CA ASP A 122 -8.41 4.24 12.39
C ASP A 122 -8.58 5.10 11.14
N LYS A 123 -7.68 6.07 10.94
CA LYS A 123 -7.67 6.89 9.73
C LYS A 123 -7.36 6.05 8.49
N ALA A 124 -6.43 5.11 8.58
CA ALA A 124 -6.08 4.23 7.48
C ALA A 124 -7.23 3.28 7.12
N LEU A 125 -7.85 2.64 8.10
CA LEU A 125 -8.99 1.75 7.89
C LEU A 125 -10.21 2.49 7.33
N ARG A 126 -10.44 3.74 7.76
CA ARG A 126 -11.49 4.58 7.15
C ARG A 126 -11.23 4.82 5.67
N ILE A 127 -9.99 5.18 5.30
CA ILE A 127 -9.60 5.34 3.89
C ILE A 127 -9.82 4.04 3.12
N VAL A 128 -9.41 2.91 3.68
CA VAL A 128 -9.55 1.59 3.05
C VAL A 128 -11.02 1.26 2.80
N ARG A 129 -11.86 1.43 3.82
CA ARG A 129 -13.32 1.21 3.76
C ARG A 129 -13.99 2.09 2.72
N GLU A 130 -13.68 3.39 2.73
CA GLU A 130 -14.23 4.36 1.77
C GLU A 130 -13.87 4.00 0.33
N SER A 131 -12.61 3.67 0.06
CA SER A 131 -12.15 3.28 -1.27
C SER A 131 -12.73 1.92 -1.69
N TYR A 132 -12.83 0.96 -0.77
CA TYR A 132 -13.37 -0.37 -1.04
C TYR A 132 -14.87 -0.33 -1.36
N ALA A 133 -15.63 0.48 -0.64
CA ALA A 133 -17.05 0.72 -0.92
C ALA A 133 -17.31 1.32 -2.32
N ARG A 134 -16.27 1.91 -2.94
CA ARG A 134 -16.29 2.43 -4.32
C ARG A 134 -15.74 1.45 -5.36
N GLY A 135 -15.49 0.20 -4.97
CA GLY A 135 -15.03 -0.87 -5.86
C GLY A 135 -13.52 -0.94 -6.07
N ALA A 136 -12.71 -0.23 -5.28
CA ALA A 136 -11.26 -0.32 -5.37
C ALA A 136 -10.74 -1.63 -4.75
N HIS A 137 -9.90 -2.35 -5.52
CA HIS A 137 -9.31 -3.63 -5.12
C HIS A 137 -7.78 -3.61 -5.35
N ALA A 138 -7.06 -2.92 -4.45
CA ALA A 138 -5.62 -2.73 -4.58
C ALA A 138 -4.83 -4.06 -4.53
N SER A 139 -4.45 -4.61 -5.68
CA SER A 139 -3.67 -5.87 -5.73
C SER A 139 -2.29 -5.75 -5.07
N GLU A 140 -1.71 -4.54 -5.08
CA GLU A 140 -0.44 -4.26 -4.39
C GLU A 140 -0.58 -4.38 -2.87
N LEU A 141 -1.73 -3.97 -2.33
CA LEU A 141 -2.02 -4.12 -0.92
C LEU A 141 -2.10 -5.61 -0.55
N ASP A 142 -2.76 -6.42 -1.38
CA ASP A 142 -2.83 -7.88 -1.19
C ASP A 142 -1.43 -8.51 -1.19
N PHE A 143 -0.61 -8.17 -2.17
CA PHE A 143 0.78 -8.64 -2.22
C PHE A 143 1.57 -8.22 -0.98
N HIS A 144 1.46 -6.96 -0.55
CA HIS A 144 2.20 -6.46 0.62
C HIS A 144 1.79 -7.19 1.90
N LEU A 145 0.49 -7.31 2.17
CA LEU A 145 -0.04 -7.92 3.38
C LEU A 145 0.23 -9.42 3.48
N ARG A 146 0.29 -10.13 2.36
CA ARG A 146 0.64 -11.56 2.34
C ARG A 146 2.11 -11.83 2.61
N ASN A 147 2.99 -10.94 2.14
CA ASN A 147 4.44 -11.18 2.16
C ASN A 147 5.15 -10.51 3.34
N VAL A 148 4.54 -9.49 3.94
CA VAL A 148 5.13 -8.72 5.04
C VAL A 148 4.25 -8.87 6.29
N PRO A 149 4.77 -9.44 7.39
CA PRO A 149 4.04 -9.49 8.65
C PRO A 149 3.67 -8.08 9.11
N VAL A 150 2.37 -7.83 9.25
CA VAL A 150 1.86 -6.54 9.71
C VAL A 150 1.55 -6.59 11.21
N PRO A 151 2.23 -5.77 12.04
CA PRO A 151 1.88 -5.64 13.45
C PRO A 151 0.59 -4.83 13.58
N MET A 152 -0.55 -5.49 13.41
CA MET A 152 -1.87 -4.89 13.59
C MET A 152 -2.24 -4.88 15.09
N PRO A 153 -2.60 -3.72 15.67
CA PRO A 153 -3.04 -3.63 17.06
C PRO A 153 -4.32 -4.45 17.35
N THR A 154 -4.54 -4.80 18.62
CA THR A 154 -5.63 -5.71 19.02
C THR A 154 -7.03 -5.19 18.75
N ASP A 155 -7.26 -3.92 19.07
CA ASP A 155 -8.45 -3.18 18.73
C ASP A 155 -8.70 -3.18 17.22
N ILE A 156 -7.66 -2.94 16.42
CA ILE A 156 -7.74 -2.85 14.96
C ILE A 156 -8.10 -4.20 14.31
N TYR A 157 -7.40 -5.29 14.63
CA TYR A 157 -7.77 -6.59 14.05
C TYR A 157 -9.15 -7.06 14.53
N THR A 158 -9.55 -6.69 15.75
CA THR A 158 -10.88 -7.03 16.29
C THR A 158 -11.98 -6.28 15.53
N GLU A 159 -11.78 -5.00 15.23
CA GLU A 159 -12.70 -4.21 14.40
C GLU A 159 -12.84 -4.81 13.01
N VAL A 160 -11.71 -5.12 12.35
CA VAL A 160 -11.69 -5.69 10.99
C VAL A 160 -12.44 -7.02 10.95
N LEU A 161 -12.14 -7.94 11.88
CA LEU A 161 -12.78 -9.25 11.93
C LEU A 161 -14.28 -9.17 12.26
N SER A 162 -14.69 -8.19 13.09
CA SER A 162 -16.10 -7.97 13.43
C SER A 162 -16.90 -7.33 12.30
N ASN A 163 -16.24 -6.73 11.31
CA ASN A 163 -16.86 -6.01 10.20
C ASN A 163 -16.23 -6.38 8.84
N SER A 164 -15.92 -7.67 8.64
CA SER A 164 -15.12 -8.16 7.52
C SER A 164 -15.66 -7.78 6.13
N GLN A 165 -16.98 -7.62 6.00
CA GLN A 165 -17.64 -7.20 4.75
C GLN A 165 -17.28 -5.76 4.33
N LEU A 166 -16.76 -4.93 5.23
CA LEU A 166 -16.39 -3.54 4.98
C LEU A 166 -14.97 -3.38 4.44
N TYR A 167 -14.20 -4.47 4.38
CA TYR A 167 -12.78 -4.44 4.09
C TYR A 167 -12.41 -5.37 2.93
N PRO A 168 -11.34 -5.06 2.18
CA PRO A 168 -10.74 -6.01 1.24
C PRO A 168 -10.31 -7.30 1.94
N VAL A 169 -10.44 -8.44 1.26
CA VAL A 169 -10.06 -9.78 1.76
C VAL A 169 -8.63 -9.78 2.34
N ALA A 170 -7.69 -9.15 1.66
CA ALA A 170 -6.30 -9.06 2.12
C ALA A 170 -6.14 -8.44 3.53
N VAL A 171 -6.97 -7.44 3.86
CA VAL A 171 -6.95 -6.77 5.17
C VAL A 171 -7.54 -7.69 6.23
N CYS A 172 -8.60 -8.43 5.88
CA CYS A 172 -9.18 -9.47 6.73
C CYS A 172 -8.18 -10.59 7.02
N ASP A 173 -7.48 -11.08 6.00
CA ASP A 173 -6.45 -12.13 6.14
C ASP A 173 -5.31 -11.65 7.05
N ALA A 174 -4.87 -10.40 6.90
CA ALA A 174 -3.86 -9.80 7.78
C ALA A 174 -4.34 -9.67 9.23
N ALA A 175 -5.60 -9.28 9.44
CA ALA A 175 -6.21 -9.21 10.76
C ALA A 175 -6.34 -10.59 11.41
N GLU A 176 -6.73 -11.62 10.66
CA GLU A 176 -6.79 -13.00 11.14
C GLU A 176 -5.40 -13.54 11.51
N ALA A 177 -4.39 -13.26 10.67
CA ALA A 177 -3.01 -13.62 10.94
C ALA A 177 -2.49 -12.95 12.22
N ALA A 178 -2.81 -11.66 12.43
CA ALA A 178 -2.46 -10.93 13.65
C ALA A 178 -3.16 -11.51 14.90
N ALA A 179 -4.47 -11.77 14.81
CA ALA A 179 -5.25 -12.37 15.90
C ALA A 179 -4.75 -13.76 16.27
N THR A 180 -4.48 -14.61 15.27
CA THR A 180 -3.90 -15.95 15.46
C THR A 180 -2.51 -15.86 16.08
N GLY A 181 -1.68 -14.91 15.63
CA GLY A 181 -0.38 -14.64 16.20
C GLY A 181 -0.45 -14.22 17.68
N ALA A 182 -1.42 -13.38 18.04
CA ALA A 182 -1.67 -12.97 19.43
C ALA A 182 -2.16 -14.15 20.30
N ALA A 183 -3.12 -14.93 19.79
CA ALA A 183 -3.65 -16.11 20.48
C ALA A 183 -2.54 -17.14 20.76
N ARG A 184 -1.68 -17.43 19.77
CA ARG A 184 -0.53 -18.34 19.94
C ARG A 184 0.44 -17.87 21.03
N LYS A 185 0.64 -16.56 21.17
CA LYS A 185 1.47 -15.99 22.25
C LYS A 185 0.81 -16.08 23.63
N ALA A 186 -0.53 -16.04 23.69
CA ALA A 186 -1.29 -16.16 24.93
C ALA A 186 -1.45 -17.61 25.41
N VAL A 187 -1.39 -18.59 24.49
CA VAL A 187 -1.43 -20.01 24.84
C VAL A 187 -0.20 -20.36 25.68
N ARG A 188 -0.43 -20.72 26.95
CA ARG A 188 0.61 -21.29 27.80
C ARG A 188 1.05 -22.63 27.22
N PRO A 189 2.35 -22.90 27.08
CA PRO A 189 2.82 -24.21 26.63
C PRO A 189 2.26 -25.30 27.56
N VAL A 190 1.68 -26.35 26.97
CA VAL A 190 1.14 -27.49 27.72
C VAL A 190 2.20 -28.08 28.65
N SER A 191 3.47 -28.08 28.23
CA SER A 191 4.61 -28.49 29.06
C SER A 191 4.76 -27.66 30.33
N ALA A 192 4.62 -26.32 30.25
CA ALA A 192 4.74 -25.44 31.40
C ALA A 192 3.59 -25.65 32.41
N VAL A 193 2.37 -25.86 31.91
CA VAL A 193 1.21 -26.21 32.75
C VAL A 193 1.41 -27.59 33.39
N ALA A 194 1.80 -28.59 32.60
CA ALA A 194 2.01 -29.96 33.08
C ALA A 194 3.13 -30.06 34.13
N THR A 195 4.20 -29.27 34.02
CA THR A 195 5.25 -29.19 35.06
C THR A 195 4.72 -28.52 36.33
N THR A 196 3.98 -27.42 36.21
CA THR A 196 3.46 -26.67 37.37
C THR A 196 2.41 -27.48 38.13
N GLU A 197 1.51 -28.14 37.40
CA GLU A 197 0.39 -28.89 37.95
C GLU A 197 0.70 -30.38 38.15
N ARG A 198 1.96 -30.80 37.89
CA ARG A 198 2.43 -32.18 38.09
C ARG A 198 1.58 -33.24 37.37
N TRP A 199 1.02 -32.93 36.20
CA TRP A 199 0.15 -33.84 35.43
C TRP A 199 0.79 -35.21 35.16
N PHE A 200 2.12 -35.27 35.11
CA PHE A 200 2.91 -36.49 34.86
C PHE A 200 3.84 -36.87 36.01
N ALA A 201 3.55 -36.45 37.25
CA ALA A 201 4.26 -36.99 38.40
C ALA A 201 3.85 -38.46 38.60
N PHE A 202 4.68 -39.37 38.09
CA PHE A 202 4.55 -40.78 38.40
C PHE A 202 4.90 -40.98 39.87
N ASP A 203 3.91 -41.30 40.70
CA ASP A 203 4.13 -41.87 42.03
C ASP A 203 4.97 -43.12 41.83
N ARG A 204 6.25 -43.04 42.21
CA ARG A 204 7.16 -44.18 42.20
C ARG A 204 6.70 -45.14 43.30
N TYR A 205 5.95 -46.16 42.90
CA TYR A 205 5.77 -47.38 43.68
C TYR A 205 7.03 -48.24 43.64
#